data_AF-A0A962YH63-F1
#
_entry.id   AF-A0A962YH63-F1
#
_cell.length_a   1.000
_cell.length_b   1.000
_cell.length_c   1.000
_cell.angle_alpha   90.00
_cell.angle_beta   90.00
_cell.angle_gamma   90.00
#
_symmetry.space_group_name_H-M   'P 1'
#
loop_
_entity.id
_entity.type
_entity.pdbx_description
1 polymer ?
#
loop_
_entity_poly.entity_id
_entity_poly.type
_entity_poly.pdbx_seq_one_letter_code
_entity_poly.pdbx_strand_id
1 'polypeptide(L)'
;MSKKSGKTPLSRRDFIHGATAAGAAGALFGGFGMNPFMAAAMAQEMGRSEKPLKAAFSNAGLQATWCAQGKQAAEYWGKLFNVDVTWFDGELSATKQRS
;
A
#
# COMPACT_ATOMS: atom_id res chain seq x y z
N MET A 1 -26.60 33.10 -0.58
CA MET A 1 -26.88 32.18 0.56
C MET A 1 -25.67 31.28 0.75
N SER A 2 -24.87 31.50 1.80
CA SER A 2 -23.65 30.73 2.08
C SER A 2 -23.99 29.49 2.92
N LYS A 3 -23.73 28.29 2.39
CA LYS A 3 -23.88 27.03 3.15
C LYS A 3 -22.70 26.93 4.14
N LYS A 4 -22.99 27.05 5.43
CA LYS A 4 -22.02 26.70 6.49
C LYS A 4 -21.78 25.19 6.45
N SER A 5 -20.53 24.80 6.19
CA SER A 5 -20.06 23.41 6.30
C SER A 5 -20.16 22.97 7.76
N GLY A 6 -21.12 22.10 8.08
CA GLY A 6 -21.27 21.50 9.40
C GLY A 6 -20.18 20.45 9.62
N LYS A 7 -19.12 20.82 10.33
CA LYS A 7 -18.20 19.82 10.89
C LYS A 7 -18.90 19.16 12.07
N THR A 8 -19.32 17.91 11.93
CA THR A 8 -19.84 17.12 13.04
C THR A 8 -18.76 17.03 14.12
N PRO A 9 -19.03 17.38 15.38
CA PRO A 9 -18.06 17.24 16.46
C PRO A 9 -17.69 15.77 16.63
N LEU A 10 -16.39 15.48 16.79
CA LEU A 10 -15.86 14.14 17.05
C LEU A 10 -16.60 13.51 18.24
N SER A 11 -17.12 12.29 18.07
CA SER A 11 -17.80 11.62 19.17
C SER A 11 -16.79 11.18 20.23
N ARG A 12 -17.21 11.12 21.50
CA ARG A 12 -16.33 10.63 22.59
C ARG A 12 -15.81 9.22 22.30
N ARG A 13 -16.61 8.39 21.62
CA ARG A 13 -16.22 7.04 21.21
C ARG A 13 -15.07 7.11 20.19
N ASP A 14 -15.17 7.98 19.19
CA ASP A 14 -14.10 8.18 18.20
C ASP A 14 -12.82 8.69 18.86
N PHE A 15 -12.96 9.58 19.84
CA PHE A 15 -11.83 10.08 20.63
C PHE A 15 -11.16 8.97 21.44
N ILE A 16 -11.93 8.15 22.16
CA ILE A 16 -11.39 7.04 22.95
C ILE A 16 -10.71 6.01 22.04
N HIS A 17 -11.35 5.62 20.92
CA HIS A 17 -10.74 4.71 19.95
C HIS A 17 -9.44 5.27 19.36
N GLY A 18 -9.41 6.55 19.00
CA GLY A 18 -8.20 7.22 18.53
C GLY A 18 -7.10 7.27 19.58
N ALA A 19 -7.43 7.57 20.83
CA ALA A 19 -6.48 7.64 21.94
C ALA A 19 -5.89 6.25 22.28
N THR A 20 -6.71 5.20 22.27
CA THR A 20 -6.23 3.83 22.52
C THR A 20 -5.32 3.35 21.40
N ALA A 21 -5.67 3.61 20.13
CA ALA A 21 -4.84 3.26 18.98
C ALA A 21 -3.50 4.01 18.99
N ALA A 22 -3.51 5.31 19.30
CA ALA A 22 -2.32 6.13 19.40
C ALA A 22 -1.40 5.69 20.56
N GLY A 23 -1.97 5.35 21.72
CA GLY A 23 -1.20 4.85 22.87
C GLY A 23 -0.52 3.51 22.62
N ALA A 24 -1.23 2.57 21.97
CA ALA A 24 -0.67 1.26 21.61
C ALA A 24 0.46 1.39 20.57
N ALA A 25 0.27 2.22 19.54
CA ALA A 25 1.31 2.51 18.56
C ALA A 25 2.52 3.22 19.19
N GLY A 26 2.29 4.17 20.10
CA GLY A 26 3.36 4.84 20.84
C GLY A 26 4.19 3.88 21.70
N ALA A 27 3.57 2.88 22.34
CA ALA A 27 4.27 1.87 23.12
C ALA A 27 5.07 0.87 22.26
N LEU A 28 4.51 0.44 21.12
CA LEU A 28 5.16 -0.50 20.19
C LEU A 28 6.34 0.13 19.45
N PHE A 29 6.17 1.37 18.96
CA PHE A 29 7.17 2.02 18.10
C PHE A 29 8.09 2.97 18.87
N GLY A 30 7.68 3.46 20.04
CA GLY A 30 8.53 4.29 20.90
C GLY A 30 9.78 3.57 21.41
N GLY A 31 9.73 2.24 21.58
CA GLY A 31 10.88 1.41 21.93
C GLY A 31 11.91 1.25 20.80
N PHE A 32 11.55 1.58 19.55
CA PHE A 32 12.43 1.56 18.38
C PHE A 32 12.94 2.97 18.00
N GLY A 33 12.76 3.98 18.87
CA GLY A 33 13.15 5.37 18.58
C GLY A 33 12.24 6.08 17.56
N MET A 34 11.14 5.45 17.15
CA MET A 34 10.16 6.05 16.26
C MET A 34 9.25 6.97 17.08
N ASN A 35 9.46 8.28 16.95
CA ASN A 35 8.62 9.27 17.63
C ASN A 35 7.21 9.35 16.96
N PRO A 36 6.18 9.83 17.67
CA PRO A 36 4.82 9.90 17.12
C PRO A 36 4.70 10.74 15.84
N PHE A 37 5.58 11.72 15.66
CA PHE A 37 5.63 12.57 14.47
C PHE A 37 6.14 11.80 13.24
N MET A 38 7.18 10.98 13.41
CA MET A 38 7.69 10.05 12.41
C MET A 38 6.61 9.02 12.05
N ALA A 39 5.92 8.43 13.03
CA ALA A 39 4.86 7.47 12.76
C ALA A 39 3.70 8.10 11.96
N ALA A 40 3.32 9.34 12.27
CA ALA A 40 2.30 10.08 11.53
C ALA A 40 2.76 10.48 10.11
N ALA A 41 4.01 10.92 9.96
CA ALA A 41 4.60 11.23 8.66
C ALA A 41 4.69 9.98 7.78
N MET A 42 5.13 8.85 8.35
CA MET A 42 5.14 7.56 7.66
C MET A 42 3.73 7.12 7.30
N ALA A 43 2.72 7.31 8.16
CA ALA A 43 1.34 6.99 7.83
C ALA A 43 0.78 7.87 6.69
N GLN A 44 1.20 9.13 6.57
CA GLN A 44 0.85 9.98 5.44
C GLN A 44 1.55 9.57 4.15
N GLU A 45 2.85 9.27 4.18
CA GLU A 45 3.59 8.87 2.98
C GLU A 45 3.30 7.43 2.53
N MET A 46 3.07 6.52 3.49
CA MET A 46 2.67 5.13 3.23
C MET A 46 1.17 4.99 2.96
N GLY A 47 0.45 6.12 2.84
CA GLY A 47 -0.97 6.14 2.52
C GLY A 47 -1.24 5.33 1.26
N ARG A 48 -2.10 4.31 1.38
CA ARG A 48 -2.56 3.52 0.23
C ARG A 48 -3.20 4.47 -0.78
N SER A 49 -2.77 4.41 -2.04
CA SER A 49 -3.30 5.26 -3.11
C SER A 49 -4.83 5.18 -3.16
N GLU A 50 -5.50 6.34 -3.19
CA GLU A 50 -6.96 6.41 -3.25
C GLU A 50 -7.53 5.73 -4.50
N LYS A 51 -6.79 5.82 -5.61
CA LYS A 51 -7.10 5.15 -6.87
C LYS A 51 -6.12 4.01 -7.12
N PRO A 52 -6.56 2.87 -7.70
CA PRO A 52 -5.64 1.80 -8.02
C PRO A 52 -4.53 2.28 -8.96
N LEU A 53 -3.28 2.13 -8.51
CA LEU A 53 -2.11 2.38 -9.36
C LEU A 53 -2.02 1.26 -10.39
N LYS A 54 -1.52 1.55 -11.59
CA LYS A 54 -1.28 0.54 -12.62
C LYS A 54 0.20 0.26 -12.72
N ALA A 55 0.59 -1.01 -12.67
CA ALA A 55 1.95 -1.43 -12.90
C ALA A 55 1.97 -2.54 -13.95
N ALA A 56 2.90 -2.43 -14.89
CA ALA A 56 3.17 -3.45 -15.89
C ALA A 56 4.49 -4.14 -15.54
N PHE A 57 4.48 -5.48 -15.53
CA PHE A 57 5.68 -6.27 -15.36
C PHE A 57 5.82 -7.23 -16.53
N SER A 58 7.06 -7.36 -17.00
CA SER A 58 7.46 -8.33 -18.01
C SER A 58 8.51 -9.25 -17.41
N ASN A 59 8.49 -10.51 -17.81
CA ASN A 59 9.52 -11.48 -17.48
C ASN A 59 9.93 -12.27 -18.72
N ALA A 60 11.06 -12.98 -18.62
CA ALA A 60 11.55 -13.79 -19.73
C ALA A 60 10.61 -14.95 -20.09
N GLY A 61 10.03 -15.63 -19.09
CA GLY A 61 9.10 -16.73 -19.25
C GLY A 61 8.58 -17.28 -17.91
N LEU A 62 7.27 -17.51 -17.77
CA LEU A 62 6.69 -18.12 -16.55
C LEU A 62 7.02 -19.61 -16.38
N GLN A 63 7.67 -20.22 -17.38
CA GLN A 63 8.20 -21.59 -17.29
C GLN A 63 9.37 -21.68 -16.29
N ALA A 64 10.11 -20.59 -16.06
CA ALA A 64 11.15 -20.53 -15.06
C ALA A 64 10.52 -20.34 -13.66
N THR A 65 10.84 -21.23 -12.72
CA THR A 65 10.28 -21.23 -11.36
C THR A 65 10.52 -19.90 -10.62
N TRP A 66 11.69 -19.29 -10.82
CA TRP A 66 12.00 -17.96 -10.28
C TRP A 66 11.05 -16.87 -10.78
N CYS A 67 10.73 -16.87 -12.08
CA CYS A 67 9.81 -15.90 -12.67
C CYS A 67 8.37 -16.12 -12.18
N ALA A 68 7.94 -17.38 -12.06
CA ALA A 68 6.63 -17.72 -11.50
C ALA A 68 6.48 -17.27 -10.04
N GLN A 69 7.50 -17.51 -9.21
CA GLN A 69 7.52 -17.05 -7.81
C GLN A 69 7.53 -15.52 -7.71
N GLY A 70 8.36 -14.86 -8.53
CA GLY A 70 8.42 -13.40 -8.59
C GLY A 70 7.07 -12.78 -8.96
N LYS A 71 6.34 -13.39 -9.90
CA LYS A 71 4.98 -12.97 -10.26
C LYS A 71 4.03 -13.03 -9.07
N GLN A 72 4.01 -14.15 -8.36
CA GLN A 72 3.14 -14.32 -7.17
C GLN A 72 3.47 -13.29 -6.09
N ALA A 73 4.75 -13.04 -5.83
CA ALA A 73 5.18 -12.06 -4.85
C ALA A 73 4.71 -10.64 -5.23
N ALA A 74 4.94 -10.22 -6.47
CA ALA A 74 4.53 -8.89 -6.94
C ALA A 74 3.00 -8.72 -6.94
N GLU A 75 2.22 -9.75 -7.30
CA GLU A 75 0.75 -9.69 -7.20
C GLU A 75 0.26 -9.60 -5.75
N TYR A 76 0.91 -10.30 -4.82
CA TYR A 76 0.58 -10.23 -3.40
C TYR A 76 0.78 -8.80 -2.86
N TRP A 77 1.96 -8.24 -3.10
CA TRP A 77 2.27 -6.87 -2.68
C TRP A 77 1.40 -5.84 -3.40
N GLY A 78 1.09 -6.05 -4.68
CA GLY A 78 0.22 -5.16 -5.43
C GLY A 78 -1.18 -5.04 -4.80
N LYS A 79 -1.78 -6.17 -4.42
CA LYS A 79 -3.08 -6.19 -3.72
C LYS A 79 -3.03 -5.43 -2.38
N LEU A 80 -1.92 -5.57 -1.63
CA LEU A 80 -1.72 -4.88 -0.36
C LEU A 80 -1.67 -3.34 -0.55
N PHE A 81 -0.99 -2.87 -1.61
CA PHE A 81 -0.74 -1.45 -1.86
C PHE A 81 -1.68 -0.76 -2.86
N ASN A 82 -2.79 -1.41 -3.25
CA ASN A 82 -3.72 -0.90 -4.27
C ASN A 82 -3.09 -0.73 -5.66
N VAL A 83 -2.19 -1.63 -6.03
CA VAL A 83 -1.59 -1.66 -7.36
C VAL A 83 -2.22 -2.82 -8.14
N ASP A 84 -2.80 -2.49 -9.28
CA ASP A 84 -3.25 -3.45 -10.26
C ASP A 84 -2.08 -3.79 -11.20
N VAL A 85 -1.76 -5.08 -11.25
CA VAL A 85 -0.55 -5.59 -11.87
C VAL A 85 -0.91 -6.32 -13.15
N THR A 86 -0.47 -5.78 -14.28
CA THR A 86 -0.59 -6.44 -15.59
C THR A 86 0.71 -7.17 -15.91
N TRP A 87 0.59 -8.43 -16.32
CA TRP A 87 1.74 -9.27 -16.67
C TRP A 87 1.83 -9.54 -18.16
N PHE A 88 3.06 -9.45 -18.67
CA PHE A 88 3.43 -9.89 -20.00
C PHE A 88 4.41 -11.07 -19.86
N ASP A 89 3.99 -12.25 -20.31
CA ASP A 89 4.82 -13.45 -20.30
C ASP A 89 5.59 -13.53 -21.63
N GLY A 90 6.92 -13.47 -21.54
CA GLY A 90 7.79 -13.59 -22.69
C GLY A 90 7.87 -15.02 -23.25
N GLU A 91 7.45 -16.04 -22.50
CA GLU A 91 7.49 -17.47 -22.87
C GLU A 91 8.84 -17.93 -23.43
N LEU A 92 9.94 -17.38 -22.92
CA LEU A 92 11.32 -17.60 -23.39
C LEU A 92 11.54 -17.23 -24.86
N SER A 93 10.64 -16.42 -25.44
CA SER A 93 10.69 -15.93 -26.82
C SER A 93 11.14 -14.47 -26.87
N ALA A 94 12.33 -14.24 -27.42
CA ALA A 94 12.87 -12.89 -27.61
C ALA A 94 12.00 -12.01 -28.52
N THR A 95 11.23 -12.60 -29.44
CA THR A 95 10.29 -11.86 -30.27
C THR A 95 9.12 -11.35 -29.45
N LYS A 96 8.47 -12.23 -28.66
CA LYS A 96 7.36 -11.85 -27.77
C LYS A 96 7.75 -10.79 -26.73
N GLN A 97 8.99 -10.80 -26.27
CA GLN A 97 9.47 -9.82 -25.29
C GLN A 97 9.67 -8.41 -25.87
N ARG A 98 9.78 -8.27 -27.20
CA ARG A 98 10.09 -6.99 -27.87
C ARG A 98 8.92 -6.40 -28.66
N SER A 99 7.83 -7.15 -28.82
CA SER A 99 6.62 -6.78 -29.57
C SER A 99 5.42 -6.66 -28.66
#